data_AF-W0A7V3-F1
#
_entry.id   AF-W0A7V3-F1
#
_cell.length_a   1.000
_cell.length_b   1.000
_cell.length_c   1.000
_cell.angle_alpha   90.00
_cell.angle_beta   90.00
_cell.angle_gamma   90.00
#
_symmetry.space_group_name_H-M   'P 1'
#
loop_
_entity.id
_entity.type
_entity.pdbx_description
1 polymer ?
#
loop_
_entity_poly.entity_id
_entity_poly.type
_entity_poly.pdbx_seq_one_letter_code
_entity_poly.pdbx_strand_id
1 'polypeptide(L)'
;MDLAVTDAIRAVLAESFDEGYIAMLQALGHQQAVAATCSNFTIDPQAFSNEFDLIYDDAAGKPRSFKAGQRRELEHKATLALGMAFGAQIAISANDHPAFCQAAEQERTGGKVGHLVWAK
;
A
#
# COMPACT_ATOMS: atom_id res chain seq x y z
N MET A 1 11.77 5.99 -5.70
CA MET A 1 10.50 6.28 -5.00
C MET A 1 10.37 7.78 -4.93
N ASP A 2 9.25 8.34 -5.40
CA ASP A 2 9.02 9.78 -5.45
C ASP A 2 8.99 10.34 -4.02
N LEU A 3 10.02 11.13 -3.67
CA LEU A 3 10.19 11.69 -2.32
C LEU A 3 8.97 12.52 -1.90
N ALA A 4 8.33 13.21 -2.86
CA ALA A 4 7.19 14.07 -2.58
C ALA A 4 5.94 13.29 -2.16
N VAL A 5 5.69 12.12 -2.76
CA VAL A 5 4.52 11.30 -2.43
C VAL A 5 4.71 10.63 -1.06
N THR A 6 5.91 10.11 -0.78
CA THR A 6 6.23 9.55 0.53
C THR A 6 6.09 10.61 1.64
N ASP A 7 6.58 11.83 1.40
CA ASP A 7 6.46 12.92 2.37
C ASP A 7 5.00 13.38 2.55
N ALA A 8 4.21 13.40 1.48
CA ALA A 8 2.77 13.67 1.57
C ALA A 8 2.02 12.59 2.37
N ILE A 9 2.34 11.32 2.14
CA ILE A 9 1.79 10.19 2.90
C ILE A 9 2.17 10.31 4.38
N ARG A 10 3.43 10.60 4.69
CA ARG A 10 3.88 10.85 6.08
C ARG A 10 3.12 12.01 6.72
N ALA A 11 2.92 13.10 6.00
CA ALA A 11 2.18 14.26 6.52
C ALA A 11 0.71 13.94 6.82
N VAL A 12 0.06 13.12 5.98
CA VAL A 12 -1.32 12.67 6.19
C VAL A 12 -1.43 11.72 7.37
N LEU A 13 -0.49 10.79 7.49
CA LEU A 13 -0.52 9.74 8.51
C LEU A 13 -0.03 10.24 9.88
N ALA A 14 0.86 11.24 9.90
CA ALA A 14 1.40 11.89 11.10
C ALA A 14 1.81 10.87 12.19
N GLU A 15 1.79 11.25 13.47
CA GLU A 15 2.10 10.36 14.61
C GLU A 15 1.12 9.16 14.77
N SER A 16 0.14 8.98 13.86
CA SER A 16 -0.86 7.92 13.97
C SER A 16 -0.38 6.56 13.44
N PHE A 17 0.72 6.55 12.67
CA PHE A 17 1.31 5.39 12.02
C PHE A 17 2.85 5.43 12.12
N ASP A 18 3.46 4.25 12.32
CA ASP A 18 4.90 4.07 12.14
C ASP A 18 5.29 3.90 10.65
N GLU A 19 6.60 3.91 10.39
CA GLU A 19 7.16 3.73 9.04
C GLU A 19 6.86 2.34 8.45
N GLY A 20 6.57 1.33 9.28
CA GLY A 20 6.14 0.01 8.82
C GLY A 20 4.79 0.06 8.13
N TYR A 21 3.81 0.75 8.72
CA TYR A 21 2.50 0.93 8.08
C TYR A 21 2.55 1.82 6.85
N ILE A 22 3.42 2.84 6.84
CA ILE A 22 3.65 3.65 5.65
C ILE A 22 4.14 2.77 4.51
N ALA A 23 5.16 1.95 4.76
CA ALA A 23 5.69 1.01 3.76
C ALA A 23 4.63 0.00 3.29
N MET A 24 3.81 -0.51 4.21
CA MET A 24 2.69 -1.40 3.89
C MET A 24 1.66 -0.71 2.98
N LEU A 25 1.18 0.49 3.31
CA LEU A 25 0.20 1.22 2.48
C LEU A 25 0.77 1.57 1.10
N GLN A 26 2.06 1.90 1.03
CA GLN A 26 2.76 2.12 -0.23
C GLN A 26 2.85 0.84 -1.07
N ALA A 27 3.16 -0.29 -0.45
CA ALA A 27 3.22 -1.59 -1.10
C ALA A 27 1.83 -2.02 -1.63
N LEU A 28 0.78 -1.84 -0.82
CA LEU A 28 -0.60 -2.12 -1.24
C LEU A 28 -1.04 -1.21 -2.40
N GLY A 29 -0.71 0.09 -2.34
CA GLY A 29 -1.01 1.04 -3.42
C GLY A 29 -0.27 0.71 -4.72
N HIS A 30 1.01 0.32 -4.63
CA HIS A 30 1.78 -0.18 -5.77
C HIS A 30 1.14 -1.42 -6.40
N GLN A 31 0.80 -2.42 -5.59
CA GLN A 31 0.22 -3.66 -6.10
C GLN A 31 -1.16 -3.45 -6.74
N GLN A 32 -1.98 -2.56 -6.19
CA GLN A 32 -3.25 -2.17 -6.84
C GLN A 32 -3.01 -1.50 -8.20
N ALA A 33 -2.00 -0.62 -8.31
CA ALA A 33 -1.66 0.02 -9.59
C ALA A 33 -1.16 -0.98 -10.62
N VAL A 34 -0.31 -1.93 -10.20
CA VAL A 34 0.13 -3.05 -11.05
C VAL A 34 -1.06 -3.89 -11.52
N ALA A 35 -1.95 -4.33 -10.62
CA ALA A 35 -3.12 -5.11 -11.02
C ALA A 35 -4.09 -4.34 -11.92
N ALA A 36 -4.19 -3.02 -11.77
CA ALA A 36 -5.02 -2.17 -12.61
C ALA A 36 -4.45 -1.96 -14.03
N THR A 37 -3.14 -2.18 -14.24
CA THR A 37 -2.46 -1.78 -15.48
C THR A 37 -1.79 -2.96 -16.20
N CYS A 38 -1.21 -3.91 -15.48
CA CYS A 38 -0.49 -5.05 -16.02
C CYS A 38 -1.40 -6.29 -16.07
N SER A 39 -1.66 -6.82 -17.27
CA SER A 39 -2.68 -7.84 -17.53
C SER A 39 -2.53 -9.17 -16.77
N ASN A 40 -1.33 -9.50 -16.29
CA ASN A 40 -1.03 -10.79 -15.65
C ASN A 40 -1.06 -10.72 -14.12
N PHE A 41 -1.54 -9.60 -13.57
CA PHE A 41 -1.60 -9.36 -12.13
C PHE A 41 -3.04 -9.29 -11.67
N THR A 42 -3.30 -9.92 -10.52
CA THR A 42 -4.60 -9.88 -9.86
C THR A 42 -4.34 -9.89 -8.37
N ILE A 43 -5.06 -9.04 -7.64
CA ILE A 43 -5.02 -8.97 -6.19
C ILE A 43 -5.88 -10.10 -5.62
N ASP A 44 -5.36 -10.86 -4.67
CA ASP A 44 -6.15 -11.69 -3.77
C ASP A 44 -6.88 -10.75 -2.78
N PRO A 45 -8.22 -10.62 -2.86
CA PRO A 45 -8.95 -9.69 -2.01
C PRO A 45 -8.82 -10.02 -0.51
N GLN A 46 -8.67 -11.31 -0.16
CA GLN A 46 -8.51 -11.72 1.23
C GLN A 46 -7.11 -11.36 1.73
N ALA A 47 -6.07 -11.60 0.92
CA ALA A 47 -4.71 -11.18 1.28
C ALA A 47 -4.62 -9.65 1.44
N PHE A 48 -5.25 -8.90 0.54
CA PHE A 48 -5.34 -7.44 0.65
C PHE A 48 -6.03 -7.01 1.94
N SER A 49 -7.19 -7.58 2.26
CA SER A 49 -7.90 -7.25 3.51
C SER A 49 -7.04 -7.54 4.73
N ASN A 50 -6.41 -8.72 4.77
CA ASN A 50 -5.57 -9.12 5.90
C ASN A 50 -4.41 -8.15 6.13
N GLU A 51 -3.75 -7.71 5.05
CA GLU A 51 -2.66 -6.74 5.13
C GLU A 51 -3.18 -5.34 5.49
N PHE A 52 -4.25 -4.87 4.85
CA PHE A 52 -4.80 -3.54 5.14
C PHE A 52 -5.32 -3.44 6.58
N ASP A 53 -5.88 -4.51 7.14
CA ASP A 53 -6.40 -4.53 8.52
C ASP A 53 -5.29 -4.43 9.57
N LEU A 54 -4.00 -4.59 9.21
CA LEU A 54 -2.89 -4.35 10.13
C LEU A 54 -2.82 -2.90 10.63
N ILE A 55 -3.48 -1.95 9.95
CA ILE A 55 -3.63 -0.57 10.48
C ILE A 55 -4.26 -0.52 11.88
N TYR A 56 -5.03 -1.55 12.24
CA TYR A 56 -5.69 -1.65 13.54
C TYR A 56 -4.79 -2.21 14.63
N ASP A 57 -3.63 -2.77 14.28
CA ASP A 57 -2.67 -3.31 15.23
C ASP A 57 -1.59 -2.28 15.58
N ASP A 58 -0.86 -2.52 16.67
CA ASP A 58 0.32 -1.76 17.08
C ASP A 58 1.61 -2.38 16.52
N ALA A 59 2.74 -1.72 16.74
CA ALA A 59 4.05 -2.18 16.25
C ALA A 59 4.48 -3.56 16.80
N ALA A 60 3.81 -4.07 17.84
CA ALA A 60 4.02 -5.40 18.39
C ALA A 60 3.01 -6.44 17.85
N GLY A 61 2.17 -6.05 16.88
CA GLY A 61 1.13 -6.89 16.28
C GLY A 61 -0.08 -7.11 17.17
N LYS A 62 -0.36 -6.21 18.12
CA LYS A 62 -1.52 -6.30 19.00
C LYS A 62 -2.60 -5.31 18.60
N PRO A 63 -3.90 -5.68 18.70
CA PRO A 63 -4.98 -4.76 18.42
C PRO A 63 -4.91 -3.48 19.26
N ARG A 64 -4.97 -2.33 18.60
CA ARG A 64 -5.03 -1.01 19.24
C ARG A 64 -6.40 -0.80 19.87
N SER A 65 -6.41 -0.10 21.00
CA SER A 65 -7.65 0.42 21.57
C SER A 65 -7.96 1.78 20.96
N PHE A 66 -9.13 1.91 20.34
CA PHE A 66 -9.58 3.14 19.70
C PHE A 66 -10.67 3.80 20.53
N LYS A 67 -10.54 5.12 20.79
CA LYS A 67 -11.65 5.93 21.28
C LYS A 67 -12.70 6.12 20.19
N ALA A 68 -13.90 6.54 20.57
CA ALA A 68 -14.96 6.88 19.63
C ALA A 68 -14.44 7.91 18.59
N GLY A 69 -14.63 7.61 17.30
CA GLY A 69 -14.18 8.45 16.18
C GLY A 69 -12.74 8.20 15.71
N GLN A 70 -11.84 7.69 16.55
CA GLN A 70 -10.44 7.46 16.15
C GLN A 70 -10.29 6.38 15.08
N ARG A 71 -11.09 5.32 15.17
CA ARG A 71 -11.10 4.27 14.15
C ARG A 71 -11.45 4.81 12.77
N ARG A 72 -12.49 5.64 12.69
CA ARG A 72 -12.93 6.25 11.42
C ARG A 72 -11.88 7.22 10.87
N GLU A 73 -11.26 8.01 11.74
CA GLU A 73 -10.17 8.91 11.34
C GLU A 73 -8.96 8.12 10.78
N LEU A 74 -8.60 7.02 11.44
CA LEU A 74 -7.56 6.10 10.98
C LEU A 74 -7.87 5.54 9.59
N GLU A 75 -9.08 5.00 9.41
CA GLU A 75 -9.55 4.46 8.13
C GLU A 75 -9.51 5.51 7.01
N HIS A 76 -9.94 6.75 7.29
CA HIS A 76 -9.87 7.86 6.32
C HIS A 76 -8.42 8.20 5.94
N LYS A 77 -7.51 8.31 6.92
CA LYS A 77 -6.10 8.62 6.66
C LYS A 77 -5.42 7.50 5.88
N ALA A 78 -5.63 6.24 6.27
CA ALA A 78 -5.11 5.07 5.57
C ALA A 78 -5.61 5.00 4.12
N THR A 79 -6.91 5.23 3.91
CA THR A 79 -7.52 5.25 2.57
C THR A 79 -6.92 6.36 1.71
N LEU A 80 -6.73 7.57 2.27
CA LEU A 80 -6.13 8.68 1.56
C LEU A 80 -4.67 8.38 1.17
N ALA A 81 -3.87 7.86 2.11
CA ALA A 81 -2.49 7.47 1.85
C ALA A 81 -2.37 6.36 0.79
N LEU A 82 -3.24 5.35 0.87
CA LEU A 82 -3.34 4.31 -0.15
C LEU A 82 -3.65 4.91 -1.54
N GLY A 83 -4.61 5.83 -1.61
CA GLY A 83 -4.97 6.52 -2.85
C GLY A 83 -3.82 7.35 -3.43
N MET A 84 -3.04 8.03 -2.58
CA MET A 84 -1.83 8.75 -3.00
C MET A 84 -0.78 7.81 -3.57
N ALA A 85 -0.49 6.70 -2.88
CA ALA A 85 0.44 5.69 -3.34
C ALA A 85 0.00 5.09 -4.68
N PHE A 86 -1.27 4.68 -4.78
CA PHE A 86 -1.86 4.16 -6.01
C PHE A 86 -1.74 5.16 -7.17
N GLY A 87 -2.19 6.40 -6.98
CA GLY A 87 -2.19 7.43 -8.02
C GLY A 87 -0.79 7.75 -8.54
N ALA A 88 0.21 7.80 -7.66
CA ALA A 88 1.60 7.98 -8.04
C ALA A 88 2.11 6.83 -8.91
N GLN A 89 1.74 5.59 -8.58
CA GLN A 89 2.15 4.41 -9.33
C GLN A 89 1.44 4.30 -10.69
N ILE A 90 0.17 4.73 -10.76
CA ILE A 90 -0.52 4.91 -12.04
C ILE A 90 0.22 5.92 -12.92
N ALA A 91 0.65 7.07 -12.36
CA ALA A 91 1.41 8.07 -13.12
C ALA A 91 2.75 7.51 -13.63
N ILE A 92 3.47 6.73 -12.81
CA ILE A 92 4.71 6.03 -13.23
C ILE A 92 4.42 5.04 -14.36
N SER A 93 3.37 4.22 -14.21
CA SER A 93 2.98 3.23 -15.22
C SER A 93 2.57 3.88 -16.55
N ALA A 94 1.99 5.08 -16.52
CA ALA A 94 1.60 5.82 -17.72
C ALA A 94 2.82 6.41 -18.47
N ASN A 95 3.91 6.70 -17.76
CA ASN A 95 5.14 7.21 -18.35
C ASN A 95 5.96 6.12 -19.05
N ASP A 96 6.11 4.95 -18.43
CA ASP A 96 6.82 3.80 -19.02
C ASP A 96 6.15 2.48 -18.61
N HIS A 97 5.06 2.16 -19.31
CA HIS A 97 4.26 0.97 -19.02
C HIS A 97 5.03 -0.35 -19.15
N PRO A 98 5.81 -0.61 -20.22
CA PRO A 98 6.57 -1.84 -20.35
C PRO A 98 7.58 -2.04 -19.20
N ALA A 99 8.35 -1.01 -18.84
CA ALA A 99 9.32 -1.13 -17.75
C ALA A 99 8.63 -1.34 -16.40
N PHE A 100 7.50 -0.67 -16.17
CA PHE A 100 6.72 -0.83 -14.95
C PHE A 100 6.22 -2.28 -14.76
N CYS A 101 5.61 -2.87 -15.79
CA CYS A 101 5.14 -4.26 -15.69
C CYS A 101 6.29 -5.28 -15.63
N GLN A 102 7.42 -5.00 -16.28
CA GLN A 102 8.60 -5.85 -16.15
C GLN A 102 9.16 -5.84 -14.72
N ALA A 103 9.20 -4.68 -14.07
CA ALA A 103 9.62 -4.57 -12.68
C ALA A 103 8.68 -5.35 -11.75
N ALA A 104 7.36 -5.23 -11.94
CA ALA A 104 6.37 -5.98 -11.17
C ALA A 104 6.56 -7.51 -11.28
N GLU A 105 6.94 -8.02 -12.47
CA GLU A 105 7.22 -9.45 -12.66
C GLU A 105 8.47 -9.91 -11.89
N GLN A 106 9.51 -9.06 -11.87
CA GLN A 106 10.72 -9.32 -11.08
C GLN A 106 10.44 -9.31 -9.58
N GLU A 107 9.57 -8.40 -9.12
CA GLU A 107 9.14 -8.35 -7.72
C GLU A 107 8.37 -9.61 -7.30
N ARG A 108 7.41 -10.04 -8.12
CA ARG A 108 6.60 -11.26 -7.89
C ARG A 108 7.47 -12.51 -7.78
N THR A 109 8.52 -12.61 -8.60
CA THR A 109 9.40 -13.80 -8.66
C THR A 109 10.59 -13.72 -7.70
N GLY A 110 10.94 -12.52 -7.23
CA GLY A 110 12.12 -12.26 -6.41
C GLY A 110 12.00 -12.66 -4.93
N GLY A 111 10.78 -12.90 -4.42
CA GLY A 111 10.53 -13.42 -3.06
C GLY A 111 11.00 -12.54 -1.90
N LYS A 112 11.36 -11.27 -2.18
CA LYS A 112 11.97 -10.33 -1.21
C LYS A 112 11.08 -9.14 -0.83
N VAL A 113 9.92 -9.01 -1.48
CA VAL A 113 9.00 -7.91 -1.22
C VAL A 113 8.01 -8.37 -0.14
N GLY A 114 7.94 -7.63 0.96
CA GLY A 114 6.92 -7.86 2.00
C GLY A 114 5.53 -7.45 1.53
N HIS A 115 4.48 -7.90 2.22
CA HIS A 115 3.08 -7.53 1.96
C HIS A 115 2.57 -7.88 0.55
N LEU A 116 3.10 -8.93 -0.09
CA LEU A 116 2.60 -9.37 -1.40
C LEU A 116 1.19 -9.97 -1.28
N VAL A 117 0.27 -9.48 -2.10
CA VAL A 117 -1.16 -9.82 -2.07
C VAL A 117 -1.67 -10.34 -3.41
N TRP A 118 -0.81 -11.02 -4.17
CA TRP A 118 -1.18 -11.59 -5.47
C TRP A 118 -2.09 -12.81 -5.33
N ALA A 119 -3.07 -12.94 -6.23
CA ALA A 119 -3.81 -14.17 -6.42
C ALA A 119 -2.88 -15.30 -6.90
N LYS A 120 -3.13 -16.52 -6.41
CA LYS A 120 -2.40 -17.73 -6.81
C LYS A 120 -2.72 -18.16 -8.23
#